data_AF-A0A846F0B6-F1
#
_entry.id   AF-A0A846F0B6-F1
#
_cell.length_a   1.000
_cell.length_b   1.000
_cell.length_c   1.000
_cell.angle_alpha   90.00
_cell.angle_beta   90.00
_cell.angle_gamma   90.00
#
_symmetry.space_group_name_H-M   'P 1'
#
loop_
_entity.id
_entity.type
_entity.pdbx_description
1 polymer ?
#
loop_
_entity_poly.entity_id
_entity_poly.type
_entity_poly.pdbx_seq_one_letter_code
_entity_poly.pdbx_strand_id
1 'polypeptide(L)'
;MNIYFGQDRTFCFSTIDEINLYLKIPILEGYSIIHYSSELGKNYTEQDFNLLQTNSQLMGVSTVPITYPLEDIAYKTYLSLLELTQDWNLCRIGNYVPYINDESNVGFSYVLCAN
;
A
#
# COMPACT_ATOMS: atom_id res chain seq x y z
N MET A 1 -0.33 -4.68 10.31
CA MET A 1 0.33 -4.23 9.06
C MET A 1 1.48 -3.31 9.42
N ASN A 2 2.62 -3.44 8.77
CA ASN A 2 3.81 -2.61 9.02
C ASN A 2 4.29 -1.95 7.72
N ILE A 3 4.77 -0.71 7.82
CA ILE A 3 5.35 0.04 6.70
C ILE A 3 6.77 0.46 7.08
N TYR A 4 7.76 -0.07 6.37
CA TYR A 4 9.19 0.18 6.56
C TYR A 4 9.68 1.19 5.53
N PHE A 5 10.34 2.26 5.99
CA PHE A 5 10.95 3.27 5.13
C PHE A 5 12.47 3.08 5.04
N GLY A 6 13.14 3.74 4.09
CA GLY A 6 14.61 3.67 3.96
C GLY A 6 15.15 2.37 3.36
N GLN A 7 14.35 1.65 2.58
CA GLN A 7 14.72 0.33 2.03
C GLN A 7 15.42 0.47 0.67
N ASP A 8 16.17 -0.54 0.22
CA ASP A 8 16.86 -0.49 -1.09
C ASP A 8 15.92 -0.66 -2.29
N ARG A 9 14.74 -1.26 -2.05
CA ARG A 9 13.70 -1.52 -3.04
C ARG A 9 12.31 -1.44 -2.42
N THR A 10 11.31 -1.13 -3.23
CA THR A 10 9.90 -1.16 -2.81
C THR A 10 9.28 -2.51 -3.13
N PHE A 11 8.65 -3.16 -2.15
CA PHE A 11 7.91 -4.42 -2.32
C PHE A 11 6.98 -4.67 -1.14
N CYS A 12 5.97 -5.50 -1.34
CA CYS A 12 5.11 -6.00 -0.27
C CYS A 12 5.39 -7.48 0.00
N PHE A 13 5.46 -7.85 1.26
CA PHE A 13 5.50 -9.23 1.73
C PHE A 13 4.28 -9.46 2.62
N SER A 14 3.49 -10.50 2.30
CA SER A 14 2.23 -10.79 2.98
C SER A 14 2.18 -12.28 3.35
N THR A 15 1.77 -12.56 4.57
CA THR A 15 1.50 -13.91 5.09
C THR A 15 0.11 -13.94 5.73
N ILE A 16 -0.28 -15.09 6.27
CA ILE A 16 -1.52 -15.19 7.02
C ILE A 16 -1.50 -14.33 8.31
N ASP A 17 -0.32 -14.04 8.86
CA ASP A 17 -0.16 -13.35 10.15
C ASP A 17 0.21 -11.87 9.99
N GLU A 18 0.88 -11.49 8.89
CA GLU A 18 1.40 -10.14 8.72
C GLU A 18 1.35 -9.63 7.28
N ILE A 19 1.26 -8.30 7.16
CA ILE A 19 1.43 -7.57 5.91
C ILE A 19 2.50 -6.51 6.14
N ASN A 20 3.61 -6.62 5.41
CA ASN A 20 4.79 -5.79 5.53
C ASN A 20 5.08 -5.09 4.18
N LEU A 21 4.94 -3.77 4.17
CA LEU A 21 5.30 -2.92 3.02
C LEU A 21 6.68 -2.32 3.24
N TYR A 22 7.60 -2.57 2.31
CA TYR A 22 8.94 -2.00 2.30
C TYR A 22 8.98 -0.90 1.24
N LEU A 23 9.39 0.31 1.61
CA LEU A 23 9.42 1.49 0.74
C LEU A 23 10.85 2.01 0.55
N LYS A 24 11.24 2.17 -0.72
CA LYS A 24 12.48 2.85 -1.11
C LYS A 24 12.33 4.36 -1.03
N ILE A 25 12.13 4.89 0.18
CA ILE A 25 12.05 6.34 0.45
C ILE A 25 13.33 6.77 1.18
N PRO A 26 14.05 7.82 0.73
CA PRO A 26 15.21 8.33 1.45
C PRO A 26 14.87 8.78 2.86
N ILE A 27 15.69 8.42 3.84
CA ILE A 27 15.57 8.84 5.24
C ILE A 27 16.90 9.44 5.70
N LEU A 28 16.84 10.42 6.61
CA LEU A 28 18.02 11.20 7.02
C LEU A 28 19.03 10.38 7.84
N GLU A 29 18.60 9.38 8.61
CA GLU A 29 19.41 8.34 9.27
C GLU A 29 18.50 7.38 10.08
N GLY A 30 18.95 6.15 10.35
CA GLY A 30 18.22 5.15 11.18
C GLY A 30 17.26 4.24 10.42
N TYR A 31 16.25 3.70 11.11
CA TYR A 31 15.10 2.99 10.51
C TYR A 31 13.81 3.70 10.94
N SER A 32 12.90 3.89 9.98
CA SER A 32 11.57 4.44 10.28
C SER A 32 10.52 3.40 9.92
N ILE A 33 9.58 3.21 10.83
CA ILE A 33 8.50 2.23 10.71
C ILE A 33 7.19 2.83 11.20
N ILE A 34 6.12 2.56 10.46
CA ILE A 34 4.76 2.75 10.96
C ILE A 34 4.15 1.38 11.21
N HIS A 35 3.68 1.19 12.43
CA HIS A 35 2.92 0.01 12.83
C HIS A 35 1.44 0.36 12.89
N TYR A 36 0.64 -0.33 12.09
CA TYR A 36 -0.82 -0.33 12.18
C TYR A 36 -1.24 -1.67 12.79
N SER A 37 -1.45 -1.71 14.11
CA SER A 37 -1.97 -2.90 14.81
C SER A 37 -2.58 -2.56 16.17
N SER A 38 -3.72 -3.16 16.48
CA SER A 38 -3.95 -3.73 17.82
C SER A 38 -5.00 -4.84 17.85
N GLU A 39 -5.90 -4.95 16.87
CA GLU A 39 -6.95 -5.98 16.85
C GLU A 39 -6.55 -7.20 15.99
N LEU A 40 -6.95 -8.39 16.45
CA LEU A 40 -6.88 -9.62 15.66
C LEU A 40 -7.77 -9.45 14.42
N GLY A 41 -7.18 -9.57 13.24
CA GLY A 41 -7.87 -9.51 11.96
C GLY A 41 -7.48 -10.67 11.07
N LYS A 42 -8.12 -10.74 9.91
CA LYS A 42 -7.83 -11.72 8.87
C LYS A 42 -7.02 -11.05 7.78
N ASN A 43 -5.83 -11.59 7.50
CA ASN A 43 -5.08 -11.22 6.30
C ASN A 43 -5.54 -12.07 5.11
N TYR A 44 -5.70 -11.45 3.96
CA TYR A 44 -5.99 -12.13 2.70
C TYR A 44 -5.56 -11.28 1.51
N THR A 45 -5.51 -11.90 0.34
CA THR A 45 -5.25 -11.21 -0.93
C THR A 45 -6.53 -11.23 -1.74
N GLU A 46 -6.92 -10.06 -2.24
CA GLU A 46 -8.04 -9.92 -3.17
C GLU A 46 -7.66 -8.91 -4.25
N GLN A 47 -7.88 -9.30 -5.52
CA GLN A 47 -7.34 -8.58 -6.67
C GLN A 47 -5.81 -8.37 -6.50
N ASP A 48 -5.33 -7.14 -6.63
CA ASP A 48 -3.92 -6.78 -6.43
C ASP A 48 -3.60 -6.26 -5.02
N PHE A 49 -4.51 -6.44 -4.05
CA PHE A 49 -4.37 -5.92 -2.70
C PHE A 49 -4.11 -7.04 -1.68
N ASN A 50 -3.14 -6.79 -0.79
CA ASN A 50 -2.99 -7.49 0.47
C ASN A 50 -3.76 -6.73 1.53
N LEU A 51 -4.78 -7.38 2.10
CA LEU A 51 -5.77 -6.78 2.97
C LEU A 51 -5.70 -7.37 4.38
N LEU A 52 -5.77 -6.49 5.39
CA LEU A 52 -6.02 -6.82 6.78
C LEU A 52 -7.41 -6.30 7.12
N GLN A 53 -8.33 -7.21 7.40
CA GLN A 53 -9.69 -6.89 7.82
C GLN A 53 -9.91 -7.24 9.29
N THR A 54 -10.39 -6.28 10.06
CA THR A 54 -10.89 -6.49 11.43
C THR A 54 -12.42 -6.34 11.43
N ASN A 55 -13.04 -6.34 12.62
CA ASN A 55 -14.48 -6.11 12.74
C ASN A 55 -14.92 -4.69 12.39
N SER A 56 -13.98 -3.73 12.39
CA SER A 56 -14.28 -2.29 12.33
C SER A 56 -13.36 -1.53 11.39
N GLN A 57 -12.47 -2.21 10.68
CA GLN A 57 -11.49 -1.59 9.79
C GLN A 57 -11.12 -2.54 8.64
N LEU A 58 -10.87 -1.95 7.48
CA LEU A 58 -10.21 -2.59 6.35
C LEU A 58 -8.97 -1.79 5.98
N MET A 59 -7.80 -2.42 6.07
CA MET A 59 -6.52 -1.83 5.70
C MET A 59 -5.91 -2.61 4.54
N GLY A 60 -5.28 -1.90 3.61
CA GLY A 60 -4.80 -2.53 2.39
C GLY A 60 -3.53 -1.91 1.82
N VAL A 61 -2.75 -2.75 1.17
CA VAL A 61 -1.59 -2.38 0.36
C VAL A 61 -1.64 -3.17 -0.95
N SER A 62 -1.56 -2.46 -2.07
CA SER A 62 -1.23 -3.07 -3.36
C SER A 62 0.25 -2.79 -3.67
N THR A 63 0.86 -3.48 -4.63
CA THR A 63 2.14 -3.07 -5.23
C THR A 63 2.19 -3.45 -6.71
N VAL A 64 2.05 -2.46 -7.59
CA VAL A 64 2.08 -2.58 -9.06
C VAL A 64 3.32 -1.91 -9.67
N PRO A 65 4.06 -2.60 -10.56
CA PRO A 65 5.17 -1.99 -11.28
C PRO A 65 4.72 -0.76 -12.06
N ILE A 66 5.46 0.35 -11.98
CA ILE A 66 5.16 1.53 -12.79
C ILE A 66 5.62 1.32 -14.23
N THR A 67 4.73 1.62 -15.16
CA THR A 67 5.06 1.93 -16.56
C THR A 67 4.40 3.26 -16.89
N TYR A 68 5.15 4.23 -17.40
CA TYR A 68 4.58 5.48 -17.88
C TYR A 68 3.90 5.27 -19.24
N PRO A 69 2.78 5.95 -19.53
CA PRO A 69 2.05 6.92 -18.67
C PRO A 69 1.31 6.23 -17.49
N LEU A 70 1.21 6.91 -16.34
CA LEU A 70 0.69 6.33 -15.09
C LEU A 70 -0.83 6.22 -15.04
N GLU A 71 -1.53 6.97 -15.90
CA GLU A 71 -2.95 7.20 -15.87
C GLU A 71 -3.74 5.88 -15.93
N ASP A 72 -3.35 4.97 -16.82
CA ASP A 72 -4.02 3.68 -16.98
C ASP A 72 -3.86 2.79 -15.75
N ILE A 73 -2.67 2.78 -15.15
CA ILE A 73 -2.38 1.98 -13.96
C ILE A 73 -3.12 2.58 -12.76
N ALA A 74 -3.03 3.90 -12.57
CA ALA A 74 -3.72 4.61 -11.51
C ALA A 74 -5.23 4.38 -11.62
N TYR A 75 -5.82 4.56 -12.81
CA TYR A 75 -7.25 4.33 -13.03
C TYR A 75 -7.66 2.92 -12.62
N LYS A 76 -6.95 1.89 -13.07
CA LYS A 76 -7.26 0.49 -12.72
C LYS A 76 -7.11 0.23 -11.23
N THR A 77 -6.01 0.67 -10.62
CA THR A 77 -5.78 0.49 -9.17
C THR A 77 -6.86 1.18 -8.34
N TYR A 78 -7.27 2.40 -8.71
CA TYR A 78 -8.33 3.11 -8.00
C TYR A 78 -9.72 2.52 -8.24
N LEU A 79 -10.01 1.98 -9.42
CA LEU A 79 -11.25 1.27 -9.68
C LEU A 79 -11.35 0.03 -8.79
N SER A 80 -10.31 -0.81 -8.80
CA SER A 80 -10.17 -1.97 -7.90
C SER A 80 -10.33 -1.61 -6.44
N LEU A 81 -9.71 -0.52 -6.01
CA LEU A 81 -9.83 -0.02 -4.65
C LEU A 81 -11.29 0.32 -4.29
N LEU A 82 -12.00 1.04 -5.16
CA LEU A 82 -13.38 1.46 -4.91
C LEU A 82 -14.33 0.26 -4.87
N GLU A 83 -14.11 -0.75 -5.70
CA GLU A 83 -14.86 -2.02 -5.66
C GLU A 83 -14.64 -2.75 -4.33
N LEU A 84 -13.39 -2.89 -3.88
CA LEU A 84 -13.03 -3.54 -2.62
C LEU A 84 -13.59 -2.81 -1.39
N THR A 85 -13.77 -1.50 -1.49
CA THR A 85 -14.15 -0.63 -0.37
C THR A 85 -15.60 -0.12 -0.45
N GLN A 86 -16.42 -0.68 -1.34
CA GLN A 86 -17.80 -0.21 -1.58
C GLN A 86 -18.68 -0.19 -0.32
N ASP A 87 -18.44 -1.12 0.61
CA ASP A 87 -19.19 -1.26 1.88
C ASP A 87 -18.46 -0.63 3.08
N TRP A 88 -17.35 0.07 2.83
CA TRP A 88 -16.45 0.62 3.84
C TRP A 88 -16.33 2.14 3.71
N ASN A 89 -16.06 2.83 4.82
CA ASN A 89 -15.81 4.27 4.76
C ASN A 89 -14.33 4.54 4.50
N LEU A 90 -14.00 5.10 3.34
CA LEU A 90 -12.62 5.52 3.02
C LEU A 90 -12.15 6.64 3.94
N CYS A 91 -11.15 6.37 4.78
CA CYS A 91 -10.65 7.31 5.79
C CYS A 91 -9.26 7.87 5.48
N ARG A 92 -8.40 7.11 4.78
CA ARG A 92 -7.06 7.57 4.43
C ARG A 92 -6.54 6.85 3.19
N ILE A 93 -5.89 7.60 2.31
CA ILE A 93 -5.12 7.04 1.19
C ILE A 93 -3.71 7.65 1.22
N GLY A 94 -2.69 6.82 1.07
CA GLY A 94 -1.32 7.23 0.80
C GLY A 94 -0.91 6.77 -0.59
N ASN A 95 -0.09 7.57 -1.26
CA ASN A 95 0.49 7.22 -2.55
C ASN A 95 1.98 7.50 -2.46
N TYR A 96 2.80 6.51 -2.80
CA TYR A 96 4.23 6.68 -2.94
C TYR A 96 4.66 6.63 -4.41
N VAL A 97 4.73 7.72 -5.15
CA VAL A 97 5.26 7.65 -6.52
C VAL A 97 6.76 7.95 -6.47
N PRO A 98 7.66 6.98 -6.66
CA PRO A 98 9.08 7.27 -6.78
C PRO A 98 9.32 8.10 -8.02
N TYR A 99 10.26 9.04 -7.92
CA TYR A 99 10.59 9.93 -9.03
C TYR A 99 9.36 10.69 -9.56
N ILE A 100 8.41 11.07 -8.69
CA ILE A 100 7.16 11.76 -9.09
C ILE A 100 7.37 13.00 -9.97
N ASN A 101 8.54 13.64 -9.87
CA ASN A 101 8.91 14.83 -10.65
C ASN A 101 9.76 14.50 -11.90
N ASP A 102 10.03 13.23 -12.17
CA ASP A 102 10.89 12.76 -13.24
C ASP A 102 10.21 11.57 -13.95
N GLU A 103 9.62 11.86 -15.10
CA GLU A 103 8.89 10.92 -15.96
C GLU A 103 9.78 9.77 -16.48
N SER A 104 11.09 9.82 -16.24
CA SER A 104 12.07 8.86 -16.78
C SER A 104 12.41 7.67 -15.87
N ASN A 105 11.93 7.61 -14.61
CA ASN A 105 12.33 6.55 -13.68
C ASN A 105 11.20 5.92 -12.82
N VAL A 106 11.42 4.65 -12.46
CA VAL A 106 10.41 3.62 -12.12
C VAL A 106 10.19 3.41 -10.61
N GLY A 107 8.94 3.09 -10.20
CA GLY A 107 8.61 2.36 -8.95
C GLY A 107 7.24 2.69 -8.34
N PHE A 108 6.86 2.21 -7.14
CA PHE A 108 5.47 1.83 -6.78
C PHE A 108 4.76 2.69 -5.71
N SER A 109 3.41 2.84 -5.74
CA SER A 109 2.63 3.83 -4.95
C SER A 109 1.31 3.38 -4.28
N TYR A 110 1.22 3.24 -2.93
CA TYR A 110 -0.05 2.92 -2.17
C TYR A 110 0.08 2.99 -0.64
N VAL A 111 -1.05 3.29 0.04
CA VAL A 111 -1.51 2.93 1.41
C VAL A 111 -3.03 3.18 1.47
N LEU A 112 -3.84 2.35 2.15
CA LEU A 112 -5.24 2.70 2.47
C LEU A 112 -5.67 2.37 3.91
N CYS A 113 -6.42 3.28 4.54
CA CYS A 113 -7.30 3.01 5.67
C CYS A 113 -8.77 3.19 5.26
N ALA A 114 -9.59 2.17 5.52
CA ALA A 114 -11.04 2.28 5.55
C ALA A 114 -11.56 1.87 6.94
N ASN A 115 -12.56 2.60 7.45
CA ASN A 115 -13.34 2.29 8.66
C ASN A 115 -14.46 1.33 8.29
#